data_AF-A0A1S3QLK6-F1
#
_entry.id   AF-A0A1S3QLK6-F1
#
_cell.length_a   1.000
_cell.length_b   1.000
_cell.length_c   1.000
_cell.angle_alpha   90.00
_cell.angle_beta   90.00
_cell.angle_gamma   90.00
#
_symmetry.space_group_name_H-M   'P 1'
#
loop_
_entity.id
_entity.type
_entity.pdbx_description
1 polymer ?
#
loop_
_entity_poly.entity_id
_entity_poly.type
_entity_poly.pdbx_seq_one_letter_code
_entity_poly.pdbx_strand_id
1 'polypeptide(L)'
;MAHLSQFWLWTGAHPKGDALIKDNRIAQRTLGQWIADYPACLGSKVKDTFHGQLPFLFKVLSVNTALSIQAHPNRFPEHYPDNNHKPEMAIALSQFEGLCGFRPVEEIIGFLKSIPEFHALVGNEAAEELQSSIGEALRISLALKKCFTRMMNCEKKVFVDQLNMLVKRVTEDASAGKDTSGNNGELLLRLHSQYPGDIGCFSIYFLNRMVLEPGDAMFLGANKPHIIKSAIEIHCIECMACSDNTVRAGL
;
A
#
# COMPACT_ATOMS: atom_id res chain seq x y z
N MET A 1 3.09 -26.64 -14.95
CA MET A 1 2.74 -25.99 -13.66
C MET A 1 2.05 -24.69 -14.01
N ALA A 2 0.85 -24.42 -13.47
CA ALA A 2 0.23 -23.12 -13.66
C ALA A 2 1.13 -22.08 -12.96
N HIS A 3 1.70 -21.14 -13.71
CA HIS A 3 2.28 -19.94 -13.12
C HIS A 3 1.11 -19.16 -12.52
N LEU A 4 0.89 -19.31 -11.20
CA LEU A 4 0.01 -18.42 -10.48
C LEU A 4 0.66 -17.04 -10.52
N SER A 5 -0.04 -16.05 -11.09
CA SER A 5 0.43 -14.65 -11.15
C SER A 5 0.55 -14.01 -9.76
N GLN A 6 -0.16 -14.57 -8.77
CA GLN A 6 -0.15 -14.16 -7.38
C GLN A 6 -0.44 -15.36 -6.47
N PHE A 7 0.23 -15.43 -5.31
CA PHE A 7 -0.03 -16.41 -4.27
C PHE A 7 0.09 -15.79 -2.88
N TRP A 8 -0.83 -16.19 -2.01
CA TRP A 8 -0.92 -15.79 -0.61
C TRP A 8 -0.98 -17.06 0.23
N LEU A 9 0.09 -17.39 0.96
CA LEU A 9 0.03 -18.44 1.97
C LEU A 9 -0.42 -17.83 3.28
N TRP A 10 -1.55 -18.27 3.81
CA TRP A 10 -2.04 -17.82 5.12
C TRP A 10 -1.67 -18.87 6.16
N THR A 11 -1.06 -18.43 7.25
CA THR A 11 -0.82 -19.29 8.42
C THR A 11 -1.38 -18.59 9.66
N GLY A 12 -2.37 -19.22 10.28
CA GLY A 12 -3.03 -18.68 11.45
C GLY A 12 -4.40 -19.30 11.66
N ALA A 13 -5.18 -18.69 12.54
CA ALA A 13 -6.53 -19.14 12.92
C ALA A 13 -7.64 -18.24 12.34
N HIS A 14 -7.36 -17.56 11.22
CA HIS A 14 -8.33 -16.62 10.65
C HIS A 14 -9.49 -17.36 9.97
N PRO A 15 -10.76 -16.99 10.17
CA PRO A 15 -11.91 -17.75 9.65
C PRO A 15 -11.92 -17.99 8.12
N LYS A 16 -11.37 -17.05 7.35
CA LYS A 16 -11.27 -17.15 5.87
C LYS A 16 -10.15 -18.07 5.37
N GLY A 17 -9.27 -18.54 6.25
CA GLY A 17 -8.07 -19.31 5.89
C GLY A 17 -7.44 -19.98 7.10
N ASP A 18 -8.25 -20.69 7.88
CA ASP A 18 -7.82 -21.34 9.12
C ASP A 18 -6.90 -22.53 8.80
N ALA A 19 -5.70 -22.52 9.35
CA ALA A 19 -4.66 -23.48 9.01
C ALA A 19 -5.00 -24.88 9.53
N LEU A 20 -4.78 -25.91 8.72
CA LEU A 20 -4.95 -27.30 9.16
C LEU A 20 -3.71 -27.78 9.91
N ILE A 21 -3.93 -28.42 11.07
CA ILE A 21 -2.85 -29.09 11.79
C ILE A 21 -2.62 -30.46 11.15
N LYS A 22 -1.45 -30.66 10.55
CA LYS A 22 -1.02 -31.96 10.02
C LYS A 22 -0.17 -32.70 11.05
N ASP A 23 -0.83 -33.47 11.91
CA ASP A 23 -0.18 -34.41 12.83
C ASP A 23 -0.99 -35.70 12.88
N ASN A 24 -0.34 -36.83 12.57
CA ASN A 24 -0.98 -38.15 12.48
C ASN A 24 -1.44 -38.67 13.86
N ARG A 25 -1.07 -38.00 14.95
CA ARG A 25 -1.43 -38.39 16.33
C ARG A 25 -2.73 -37.74 16.81
N ILE A 26 -3.26 -36.76 16.09
CA ILE A 26 -4.49 -36.05 16.46
C ILE A 26 -5.52 -36.13 15.32
N ALA A 27 -6.80 -36.08 15.67
CA ALA A 27 -7.85 -35.95 14.67
C ALA A 27 -7.66 -34.66 13.87
N GLN A 28 -7.85 -34.75 12.55
CA GLN A 28 -7.79 -33.61 11.63
C GLN A 28 -8.70 -32.49 12.13
N ARG A 29 -8.09 -31.32 12.36
CA ARG A 29 -8.78 -30.11 12.79
C ARG A 29 -7.99 -28.87 12.39
N THR A 30 -8.66 -27.73 12.45
CA THR A 30 -8.01 -26.45 12.20
C THR A 30 -7.29 -25.92 13.43
N LEU A 31 -6.41 -24.94 13.24
CA LEU A 31 -5.69 -24.26 14.31
C LEU A 31 -6.66 -23.48 15.19
N GLY A 32 -7.67 -22.82 14.60
CA GLY A 32 -8.73 -22.16 15.35
C GLY A 32 -9.52 -23.10 16.27
N GLN A 33 -9.90 -24.28 15.77
CA GLN A 33 -10.56 -25.32 16.59
C GLN A 33 -9.66 -25.79 17.73
N TRP A 34 -8.37 -26.04 17.46
CA TRP A 34 -7.41 -26.42 18.49
C TRP A 34 -7.26 -25.35 19.57
N ILE A 35 -7.16 -24.08 19.19
CA ILE A 35 -7.05 -22.96 20.14
C ILE A 35 -8.33 -22.84 21.00
N ALA A 36 -9.50 -23.04 20.41
CA ALA A 36 -10.78 -23.01 21.14
C ALA A 36 -10.87 -24.12 22.21
N ASP A 37 -10.43 -25.34 21.89
CA ASP A 37 -10.41 -26.48 22.82
C ASP A 37 -9.29 -26.36 23.87
N TYR A 38 -8.14 -25.77 23.49
CA TYR A 38 -6.94 -25.70 24.31
C TYR A 38 -6.37 -24.27 24.40
N PRO A 39 -7.11 -23.29 24.94
CA PRO A 39 -6.71 -21.87 24.92
C PRO A 39 -5.44 -21.58 25.72
N ALA A 40 -5.02 -22.49 26.60
CA ALA A 40 -3.75 -22.41 27.31
C ALA A 40 -2.51 -22.45 26.37
N CYS A 41 -2.66 -22.99 25.14
CA CYS A 41 -1.56 -23.05 24.17
C CYS A 41 -1.05 -21.66 23.73
N LEU A 42 -1.86 -20.61 23.89
CA LEU A 42 -1.47 -19.22 23.63
C LEU A 42 -0.58 -18.63 24.74
N GLY A 43 -0.52 -19.27 25.91
CA GLY A 43 0.00 -18.68 27.14
C GLY A 43 -0.99 -17.69 27.80
N SER A 44 -0.91 -17.55 29.12
CA SER A 44 -1.88 -16.77 29.92
C SER A 44 -2.03 -15.32 29.42
N LYS A 45 -0.91 -14.63 29.20
CA LYS A 45 -0.91 -13.22 28.77
C LYS A 45 -1.68 -12.98 27.47
N VAL A 46 -1.42 -13.78 26.43
CA VAL A 46 -2.09 -13.62 25.12
C VAL A 46 -3.55 -14.03 25.23
N LYS A 47 -3.83 -15.16 25.88
CA LYS A 47 -5.18 -15.65 26.11
C LYS A 47 -6.06 -14.62 26.81
N ASP A 48 -5.56 -14.00 27.87
CA ASP A 48 -6.33 -13.03 28.67
C ASP A 48 -6.49 -11.69 27.92
N THR A 49 -5.45 -11.25 27.20
CA THR A 49 -5.47 -9.98 26.45
C THR A 49 -6.35 -10.04 25.20
N PHE A 50 -6.33 -11.16 24.48
CA PHE A 50 -7.01 -11.32 23.19
C PHE A 50 -8.16 -12.34 23.25
N HIS A 51 -8.69 -12.59 24.45
CA HIS A 51 -9.87 -13.42 24.69
C HIS A 51 -9.80 -14.83 24.05
N GLY A 52 -8.64 -15.48 24.16
CA GLY A 52 -8.41 -16.81 23.61
C GLY A 52 -8.28 -16.86 22.09
N GLN A 53 -8.05 -15.73 21.42
CA GLN A 53 -7.82 -15.68 19.97
C GLN A 53 -6.35 -15.45 19.62
N LEU A 54 -5.93 -15.96 18.46
CA LEU A 54 -4.61 -15.65 17.91
C LEU A 54 -4.61 -14.19 17.40
N PRO A 55 -3.74 -13.30 17.91
CA PRO A 55 -3.86 -11.86 17.67
C PRO A 55 -3.26 -11.38 16.34
N PHE A 56 -2.66 -12.29 15.56
CA PHE A 56 -2.03 -11.96 14.30
C PHE A 56 -2.36 -12.98 13.22
N LEU A 57 -2.31 -12.52 11.98
CA LEU A 57 -2.30 -13.33 10.78
C LEU A 57 -0.94 -13.19 10.12
N PHE A 58 -0.29 -14.32 9.90
CA PHE A 58 0.99 -14.39 9.20
C PHE A 58 0.75 -14.85 7.77
N LYS A 59 1.44 -14.21 6.82
CA LYS A 59 1.34 -14.54 5.40
C LYS A 59 2.70 -14.58 4.74
N VAL A 60 2.80 -15.42 3.70
CA VAL A 60 3.85 -15.30 2.68
C VAL A 60 3.19 -14.84 1.40
N LEU A 61 3.69 -13.74 0.85
CA LEU A 61 3.19 -13.10 -0.36
C LEU A 61 4.17 -13.35 -1.50
N SER A 62 3.63 -13.78 -2.64
CA SER A 62 4.33 -13.84 -3.93
C SER A 62 3.44 -13.18 -4.99
N VAL A 63 3.71 -11.94 -5.38
CA VAL A 63 2.83 -11.15 -6.25
C VAL A 63 3.66 -10.48 -7.35
N ASN A 64 3.32 -10.69 -8.62
CA ASN A 64 4.08 -10.12 -9.76
C ASN A 64 3.43 -8.85 -10.35
N THR A 65 2.47 -8.26 -9.65
CA THR A 65 1.80 -7.02 -10.03
C THR A 65 1.71 -6.11 -8.82
N ALA A 66 1.66 -4.80 -9.07
CA ALA A 66 1.30 -3.83 -8.06
C ALA A 66 0.03 -4.25 -7.30
N LEU A 67 -0.03 -3.96 -6.00
CA LEU A 67 -1.21 -4.15 -5.19
C LEU A 67 -1.91 -2.81 -5.01
N SER A 68 -3.17 -2.88 -4.58
CA SER A 68 -3.97 -1.69 -4.29
C SER A 68 -3.29 -0.71 -3.35
N ILE A 69 -3.26 0.54 -3.76
CA ILE A 69 -3.06 1.70 -2.92
C ILE A 69 -4.05 1.66 -1.73
N GLN A 70 -3.53 1.45 -0.52
CA GLN A 70 -4.34 1.23 0.68
C GLN A 70 -4.11 2.28 1.78
N ALA A 71 -5.07 2.38 2.69
CA ALA A 71 -4.90 3.03 3.98
C ALA A 71 -5.75 2.30 5.03
N HIS A 72 -5.26 2.25 6.27
CA HIS A 72 -5.97 1.62 7.38
C HIS A 72 -6.59 2.69 8.29
N PRO A 73 -7.92 2.72 8.45
CA PRO A 73 -8.60 3.69 9.31
C PRO A 73 -8.30 3.44 10.79
N ASN A 74 -8.40 4.50 11.61
CA ASN A 74 -8.21 4.45 13.06
C ASN A 74 -9.53 4.27 13.85
N ARG A 75 -10.65 4.80 13.33
CA ARG A 75 -11.99 4.65 13.95
C ARG A 75 -13.10 4.59 12.89
N PHE A 76 -14.13 3.83 13.26
CA PHE A 76 -15.13 3.14 12.44
C PHE A 76 -16.22 4.04 11.83
N PRO A 77 -16.41 3.95 10.51
CA PRO A 77 -17.74 4.01 9.90
C PRO A 77 -18.49 2.68 10.04
N GLU A 78 -19.83 2.71 9.97
CA GLU A 78 -20.73 1.54 9.96
C GLU A 78 -20.46 0.53 8.81
N HIS A 79 -19.54 0.84 7.89
CA HIS A 79 -19.27 0.09 6.66
C HIS A 79 -18.06 -0.86 6.73
N TYR A 80 -17.48 -1.09 7.90
CA TYR A 80 -16.28 -1.93 8.07
C TYR A 80 -16.60 -3.30 8.69
N PRO A 81 -15.90 -4.37 8.27
CA PRO A 81 -16.19 -5.73 8.72
C PRO A 81 -15.84 -6.02 10.19
N ASP A 82 -14.94 -5.25 10.81
CA ASP A 82 -14.50 -5.48 12.18
C ASP A 82 -14.12 -4.21 12.96
N ASN A 83 -14.03 -4.34 14.29
CA ASN A 83 -13.68 -3.26 15.22
C ASN A 83 -12.18 -3.16 15.51
N ASN A 84 -11.32 -3.74 14.67
CA ASN A 84 -9.89 -3.83 14.98
C ASN A 84 -9.06 -2.84 14.16
N HIS A 85 -7.93 -2.40 14.73
CA HIS A 85 -6.90 -1.71 13.96
C HIS A 85 -6.04 -2.73 13.19
N LYS A 86 -5.39 -2.29 12.11
CA LYS A 86 -4.61 -3.15 11.22
C LYS A 86 -3.17 -2.67 11.08
N PRO A 87 -2.34 -2.74 12.14
CA PRO A 87 -0.90 -2.60 11.94
C PRO A 87 -0.39 -3.78 11.12
N GLU A 88 0.51 -3.49 10.17
CA GLU A 88 1.11 -4.48 9.29
C GLU A 88 2.63 -4.34 9.31
N MET A 89 3.33 -5.44 9.05
CA MET A 89 4.76 -5.47 8.85
C MET A 89 5.06 -6.34 7.65
N ALA A 90 5.92 -5.87 6.76
CA ALA A 90 6.40 -6.65 5.63
C ALA A 90 7.93 -6.82 5.75
N ILE A 91 8.41 -8.05 5.58
CA ILE A 91 9.83 -8.40 5.56
C ILE A 91 10.15 -8.97 4.18
N ALA A 92 11.11 -8.36 3.49
CA ALA A 92 11.52 -8.73 2.15
C ALA A 92 12.22 -10.11 2.15
N LEU A 93 11.72 -11.05 1.33
CA LEU A 93 12.39 -12.33 1.05
C LEU A 93 13.25 -12.26 -0.23
N SER A 94 12.86 -11.39 -1.17
CA SER A 94 13.67 -10.94 -2.31
C SER A 94 13.72 -9.41 -2.30
N GLN A 95 14.49 -8.82 -3.22
CA GLN A 95 14.35 -7.39 -3.47
C GLN A 95 12.88 -7.08 -3.79
N PHE A 96 12.36 -6.04 -3.13
CA PHE A 96 10.97 -5.64 -3.18
C PHE A 96 10.92 -4.12 -3.32
N GLU A 97 9.95 -3.63 -4.09
CA GLU A 97 9.65 -2.21 -4.17
C GLU A 97 8.26 -1.93 -3.62
N GLY A 98 8.09 -0.85 -2.86
CA GLY A 98 6.79 -0.43 -2.32
C GLY A 98 6.66 1.09 -2.27
N LEU A 99 5.42 1.58 -2.28
CA LEU A 99 5.12 2.98 -1.96
C LEU A 99 4.74 3.11 -0.48
N CYS A 100 5.32 4.05 0.26
CA CYS A 100 5.01 4.22 1.67
C CYS A 100 5.37 5.63 2.17
N GLY A 101 4.49 6.27 2.93
CA GLY A 101 4.71 7.63 3.40
C GLY A 101 4.47 8.66 2.30
N PHE A 102 3.99 9.85 2.66
CA PHE A 102 4.17 11.01 1.77
C PHE A 102 5.66 11.35 1.69
N ARG A 103 6.11 11.80 0.52
CA ARG A 103 7.46 12.33 0.30
C ARG A 103 7.68 13.64 1.06
N PRO A 104 8.94 14.06 1.27
CA PRO A 104 9.26 15.43 1.64
C PRO A 104 8.51 16.41 0.74
N VAL A 105 7.95 17.47 1.33
CA VAL A 105 7.08 18.40 0.59
C VAL A 105 7.82 19.08 -0.55
N GLU A 106 9.13 19.27 -0.40
CA GLU A 106 10.03 19.85 -1.39
C GLU A 106 10.12 18.96 -2.65
N GLU A 107 10.14 17.64 -2.50
CA GLU A 107 10.11 16.70 -3.63
C GLU A 107 8.77 16.79 -4.38
N ILE A 108 7.66 16.82 -3.63
CA ILE A 108 6.31 16.92 -4.20
C ILE A 108 6.17 18.22 -5.01
N ILE A 109 6.67 19.33 -4.46
CA ILE A 109 6.72 20.63 -5.16
C ILE A 109 7.62 20.55 -6.40
N GLY A 110 8.74 19.82 -6.31
CA GLY A 110 9.60 19.53 -7.46
C GLY A 110 8.84 18.86 -8.60
N PHE A 111 8.09 17.80 -8.31
CA PHE A 111 7.24 17.11 -9.28
C PHE A 111 6.13 18.00 -9.84
N LEU A 112 5.47 18.80 -8.99
CA LEU A 112 4.47 19.77 -9.43
C LEU A 112 5.04 20.79 -10.43
N LYS A 113 6.32 21.13 -10.32
CA LYS A 113 6.99 22.06 -11.26
C LYS A 113 7.45 21.37 -12.54
N SER A 114 7.92 20.12 -12.47
CA SER A 114 8.49 19.41 -13.63
C SER A 114 7.47 18.64 -14.45
N ILE A 115 6.30 18.33 -13.89
CA ILE A 115 5.30 17.43 -14.48
C ILE A 115 3.97 18.18 -14.68
N PRO A 116 3.73 18.79 -15.86
CA PRO A 116 2.53 19.57 -16.14
C PRO A 116 1.23 18.78 -15.98
N GLU A 117 1.24 17.49 -16.31
CA GLU A 117 0.08 16.61 -16.24
C GLU A 117 -0.31 16.33 -14.79
N PHE A 118 0.67 16.14 -13.91
CA PHE A 118 0.44 16.02 -12.47
C PHE A 118 -0.05 17.35 -11.88
N HIS A 119 0.59 18.46 -12.27
CA HIS A 119 0.17 19.80 -11.88
C HIS A 119 -1.27 20.11 -12.31
N ALA A 120 -1.69 19.67 -13.50
CA ALA A 120 -3.05 19.87 -14.00
C ALA A 120 -4.11 19.19 -13.11
N LEU A 121 -3.80 18.03 -12.51
CA LEU A 121 -4.72 17.35 -11.59
C LEU A 121 -4.80 18.03 -10.22
N VAL A 122 -3.69 18.54 -9.73
CA VAL A 122 -3.64 19.24 -8.44
C VAL A 122 -4.22 20.65 -8.54
N GLY A 123 -3.92 21.37 -9.62
CA GLY A 123 -4.36 22.73 -9.90
C GLY A 123 -3.53 23.80 -9.19
N ASN A 124 -3.44 24.98 -9.83
CA ASN A 124 -2.59 26.10 -9.41
C ASN A 124 -2.82 26.49 -7.95
N GLU A 125 -4.08 26.66 -7.56
CA GLU A 125 -4.45 27.10 -6.20
C GLU A 125 -3.88 26.18 -5.12
N ALA A 126 -3.99 24.85 -5.30
CA ALA A 126 -3.50 23.90 -4.30
C ALA A 126 -1.97 23.77 -4.34
N ALA A 127 -1.36 23.86 -5.52
CA ALA A 127 0.09 23.83 -5.68
C ALA A 127 0.76 25.07 -5.04
N GLU A 128 0.19 26.26 -5.26
CA GLU A 128 0.64 27.52 -4.66
C GLU A 128 0.46 27.50 -3.14
N GLU A 129 -0.67 26.99 -2.64
CA GLU A 129 -0.90 26.84 -1.20
C GLU A 129 0.14 25.91 -0.57
N LEU A 130 0.44 24.78 -1.20
CA LEU A 130 1.48 23.86 -0.75
C LEU A 130 2.86 24.53 -0.70
N GLN A 131 3.20 25.29 -1.74
CA GLN A 131 4.45 26.05 -1.79
C GLN A 131 4.52 27.14 -0.70
N SER A 132 3.40 27.81 -0.42
CA SER A 132 3.32 28.84 0.63
C SER A 132 3.34 28.28 2.06
N SER A 133 3.18 26.97 2.22
CA SER A 133 3.10 26.30 3.52
C SER A 133 4.45 25.84 4.06
N ILE A 134 5.52 25.91 3.26
CA ILE A 134 6.87 25.47 3.64
C ILE A 134 7.30 26.16 4.94
N GLY A 135 7.77 25.36 5.90
CA GLY A 135 8.19 25.82 7.23
C GLY A 135 7.13 25.69 8.32
N GLU A 136 5.86 25.41 7.97
CA GLU A 136 4.77 25.27 8.93
C GLU A 136 4.09 23.88 8.83
N ALA A 137 4.45 22.95 9.71
CA ALA A 137 4.02 21.54 9.64
C ALA A 137 2.49 21.33 9.53
N LEU A 138 1.69 22.11 10.29
CA LEU A 138 0.24 22.03 10.23
C LEU A 138 -0.32 22.50 8.88
N ARG A 139 0.23 23.59 8.32
CA ARG A 139 -0.18 24.11 7.02
C ARG A 139 0.22 23.15 5.90
N ILE A 140 1.41 22.55 5.97
CA ILE A 140 1.86 21.51 5.03
C ILE A 140 0.86 20.35 5.02
N SER A 141 0.46 19.86 6.20
CA SER A 141 -0.49 18.75 6.28
C SER A 141 -1.84 19.09 5.66
N LEU A 142 -2.35 20.31 5.84
CA LEU A 142 -3.62 20.74 5.26
C LEU A 142 -3.52 20.93 3.75
N ALA A 143 -2.45 21.56 3.27
CA ALA A 143 -2.20 21.76 1.85
C ALA A 143 -1.98 20.43 1.11
N LEU A 144 -1.20 19.50 1.67
CA LEU A 144 -1.02 18.15 1.12
C LEU A 144 -2.35 17.40 1.02
N LYS A 145 -3.18 17.47 2.07
CA LYS A 145 -4.53 16.89 2.04
C LYS A 145 -5.35 17.49 0.89
N LYS A 146 -5.29 18.81 0.69
CA LYS A 146 -5.99 19.50 -0.40
C LYS A 146 -5.51 19.04 -1.77
N CYS A 147 -4.19 18.98 -1.99
CA CYS A 147 -3.59 18.49 -3.25
C CYS A 147 -4.01 17.06 -3.56
N PHE A 148 -3.87 16.15 -2.59
CA PHE A 148 -4.22 14.75 -2.76
C PHE A 148 -5.73 14.58 -3.00
N THR A 149 -6.57 15.31 -2.27
CA THR A 149 -8.02 15.28 -2.45
C THR A 149 -8.44 15.76 -3.85
N ARG A 150 -7.83 16.83 -4.38
CA ARG A 150 -8.13 17.34 -5.73
C ARG A 150 -7.76 16.32 -6.81
N MET A 151 -6.61 15.67 -6.68
CA MET A 151 -6.22 14.58 -7.57
C MET A 151 -7.28 13.47 -7.51
N MET A 152 -7.56 12.93 -6.32
CA MET A 152 -8.46 11.78 -6.12
C MET A 152 -9.91 12.03 -6.55
N ASN A 153 -10.37 13.28 -6.52
CA ASN A 153 -11.71 13.67 -6.96
C ASN A 153 -11.76 14.18 -8.40
N CYS A 154 -10.65 14.12 -9.14
CA CYS A 154 -10.60 14.52 -10.54
C CYS A 154 -11.52 13.62 -11.39
N GLU A 155 -12.19 14.20 -12.38
CA GLU A 155 -13.06 13.44 -13.28
C GLU A 155 -12.24 12.38 -14.04
N LYS A 156 -12.81 11.18 -14.18
CA LYS A 156 -12.14 10.05 -14.84
C LYS A 156 -11.58 10.40 -16.21
N LYS A 157 -12.36 11.09 -17.03
CA LYS A 157 -11.93 11.51 -18.36
C LYS A 157 -10.67 12.38 -18.29
N VAL A 158 -10.67 13.36 -17.38
CA VAL A 158 -9.57 14.32 -17.23
C VAL A 158 -8.29 13.62 -16.80
N PHE A 159 -8.32 12.80 -15.74
CA PHE A 159 -7.08 12.16 -15.28
C PHE A 159 -6.55 11.09 -16.24
N VAL A 160 -7.43 10.39 -16.98
CA VAL A 160 -7.01 9.44 -18.01
C VAL A 160 -6.32 10.16 -19.16
N ASP A 161 -6.86 11.29 -19.61
CA ASP A 161 -6.25 12.11 -20.67
C ASP A 161 -4.87 12.62 -20.23
N GLN A 162 -4.76 13.14 -19.00
CA GLN A 162 -3.48 13.58 -18.43
C GLN A 162 -2.48 12.42 -18.27
N LEU A 163 -2.93 11.24 -17.86
CA LEU A 163 -2.07 10.06 -17.73
C LEU A 163 -1.51 9.62 -19.08
N ASN A 164 -2.35 9.58 -20.11
CA ASN A 164 -1.93 9.22 -21.47
C ASN A 164 -0.91 10.21 -22.03
N MET A 165 -1.11 11.52 -21.78
CA MET A 165 -0.14 12.55 -22.16
C MET A 165 1.21 12.35 -21.47
N LEU A 166 1.17 12.08 -20.16
CA LEU A 166 2.37 11.86 -19.37
C LEU A 166 3.14 10.61 -19.82
N VAL A 167 2.45 9.49 -20.03
CA VAL A 167 3.04 8.23 -20.53
C VAL A 167 3.67 8.44 -21.90
N LYS A 168 2.98 9.15 -22.80
CA LYS A 168 3.53 9.49 -24.11
C LYS A 168 4.82 10.30 -24.00
N ARG A 169 4.81 11.39 -23.22
CA ARG A 169 5.98 12.25 -23.01
C ARG A 169 7.17 11.48 -22.44
N VAL A 170 6.95 10.67 -21.40
CA VAL A 170 8.01 9.85 -20.78
C VAL A 170 8.55 8.80 -21.75
N THR A 171 7.69 8.18 -22.57
CA THR A 171 8.10 7.19 -23.59
C THR A 171 8.96 7.84 -24.68
N GLU A 172 8.58 9.03 -25.15
CA GLU A 172 9.33 9.80 -26.14
C GLU A 172 10.69 10.24 -25.59
N ASP A 173 10.72 10.74 -24.35
CA ASP A 173 11.97 11.14 -23.67
C ASP A 173 12.92 9.95 -23.47
N ALA A 174 12.40 8.80 -23.04
CA ALA A 174 13.18 7.57 -22.90
C ALA A 174 13.72 7.08 -24.26
N SER A 175 12.92 7.13 -25.31
CA SER A 175 13.32 6.74 -26.67
C SER A 175 14.38 7.69 -27.25
N ALA A 176 14.37 8.95 -26.84
CA ALA A 176 15.37 9.95 -27.19
C ALA A 176 16.66 9.86 -26.34
N GLY A 177 16.76 8.89 -25.43
CA GLY A 177 17.93 8.71 -24.56
C GLY A 177 18.06 9.75 -23.46
N LYS A 178 16.99 10.48 -23.13
CA LYS A 178 16.98 11.42 -22.01
C LYS A 178 16.87 10.67 -20.68
N ASP A 179 17.45 11.23 -19.64
CA ASP A 179 17.28 10.71 -18.28
C ASP A 179 15.85 10.98 -17.79
N THR A 180 15.11 9.91 -17.52
CA THR A 180 13.72 9.95 -17.00
C THR A 180 13.63 9.58 -15.51
N SER A 181 14.77 9.29 -14.87
CA SER A 181 14.83 8.89 -13.45
C SER A 181 14.21 9.96 -12.54
N GLY A 182 14.49 11.24 -12.83
CA GLY A 182 13.97 12.38 -12.09
C GLY A 182 12.44 12.55 -12.12
N ASN A 183 11.74 11.89 -13.05
CA ASN A 183 10.28 11.93 -13.17
C ASN A 183 9.63 10.57 -12.83
N ASN A 184 10.38 9.64 -12.23
CA ASN A 184 9.96 8.25 -11.99
C ASN A 184 9.47 7.54 -13.28
N GLY A 185 10.10 7.81 -14.42
CA GLY A 185 9.60 7.39 -15.74
C GLY A 185 9.41 5.88 -15.89
N GLU A 186 10.42 5.09 -15.55
CA GLU A 186 10.35 3.62 -15.59
C GLU A 186 9.21 3.07 -14.72
N LEU A 187 9.09 3.59 -13.49
CA LEU A 187 8.05 3.21 -12.54
C LEU A 187 6.65 3.54 -13.07
N LEU A 188 6.47 4.73 -13.65
CA LEU A 188 5.21 5.15 -14.25
C LEU A 188 4.81 4.20 -15.40
N LEU A 189 5.73 3.93 -16.33
CA LEU A 189 5.46 3.05 -17.48
C LEU A 189 5.09 1.64 -17.03
N ARG A 190 5.81 1.11 -16.02
CA ARG A 190 5.55 -0.20 -15.42
C ARG A 190 4.15 -0.24 -14.78
N LEU A 191 3.80 0.74 -13.94
CA LEU A 191 2.46 0.81 -13.33
C LEU A 191 1.35 0.95 -14.39
N HIS A 192 1.51 1.85 -15.36
CA HIS A 192 0.53 2.02 -16.43
C HIS A 192 0.35 0.75 -17.27
N SER A 193 1.42 -0.04 -17.49
CA SER A 193 1.33 -1.30 -18.23
C SER A 193 0.48 -2.36 -17.50
N GLN A 194 0.59 -2.42 -16.18
CA GLN A 194 -0.21 -3.31 -15.34
C GLN A 194 -1.65 -2.80 -15.21
N TYR A 195 -1.81 -1.47 -15.28
CA TYR A 195 -3.01 -0.78 -14.87
C TYR A 195 -3.29 0.47 -15.71
N PRO A 196 -3.75 0.29 -16.97
CA PRO A 196 -3.97 1.40 -17.88
C PRO A 196 -5.11 2.31 -17.41
N GLY A 197 -4.88 3.62 -17.43
CA GLY A 197 -5.94 4.60 -17.16
C GLY A 197 -6.40 4.69 -15.70
N ASP A 198 -5.54 4.36 -14.72
CA ASP A 198 -5.86 4.49 -13.31
C ASP A 198 -5.09 5.61 -12.62
N ILE A 199 -5.80 6.30 -11.73
CA ILE A 199 -5.31 7.44 -10.96
C ILE A 199 -4.14 7.08 -10.03
N GLY A 200 -4.03 5.81 -9.62
CA GLY A 200 -2.93 5.32 -8.79
C GLY A 200 -1.55 5.55 -9.39
N CYS A 201 -1.44 5.64 -10.72
CA CYS A 201 -0.19 5.96 -11.41
C CYS A 201 0.40 7.33 -10.98
N PHE A 202 -0.43 8.30 -10.62
CA PHE A 202 0.02 9.62 -10.14
C PHE A 202 0.49 9.60 -8.68
N SER A 203 0.19 8.54 -7.93
CA SER A 203 0.54 8.46 -6.50
C SER A 203 2.05 8.37 -6.27
N ILE A 204 2.84 7.97 -7.28
CA ILE A 204 4.31 7.94 -7.22
C ILE A 204 4.95 9.30 -6.95
N TYR A 205 4.23 10.39 -7.28
CA TYR A 205 4.66 11.77 -7.05
C TYR A 205 4.33 12.28 -5.66
N PHE A 206 3.40 11.64 -4.96
CA PHE A 206 3.07 11.94 -3.57
C PHE A 206 3.83 11.07 -2.58
N LEU A 207 4.21 9.84 -2.97
CA LEU A 207 4.62 8.80 -2.03
C LEU A 207 6.06 8.33 -2.21
N ASN A 208 6.74 8.03 -1.10
CA ASN A 208 8.11 7.53 -1.18
C ASN A 208 8.13 6.17 -1.87
N ARG A 209 9.01 6.03 -2.86
CA ARG A 209 9.40 4.74 -3.42
C ARG A 209 10.46 4.14 -2.51
N MET A 210 10.13 3.04 -1.85
CA MET A 210 11.03 2.28 -1.00
C MET A 210 11.49 1.04 -1.77
N VAL A 211 12.78 0.78 -1.77
CA VAL A 211 13.36 -0.49 -2.22
C VAL A 211 13.89 -1.19 -0.98
N LEU A 212 13.41 -2.40 -0.71
CA LEU A 212 13.83 -3.23 0.41
C LEU A 212 14.68 -4.38 -0.12
N GLU A 213 15.84 -4.58 0.48
CA GLU A 213 16.69 -5.74 0.21
C GLU A 213 16.24 -6.95 1.05
N PRO A 214 16.62 -8.19 0.68
CA PRO A 214 16.27 -9.37 1.47
C PRO A 214 16.68 -9.22 2.94
N GLY A 215 15.71 -9.37 3.84
CA GLY A 215 15.87 -9.19 5.29
C GLY A 215 15.47 -7.81 5.81
N ASP A 216 15.34 -6.79 4.95
CA ASP A 216 14.80 -5.50 5.34
C ASP A 216 13.31 -5.62 5.69
N ALA A 217 12.87 -4.76 6.61
CA ALA A 217 11.50 -4.73 7.07
C ALA A 217 10.90 -3.32 6.99
N MET A 218 9.65 -3.24 6.58
CA MET A 218 8.82 -2.05 6.75
C MET A 218 7.71 -2.32 7.77
N PHE A 219 7.54 -1.38 8.70
CA PHE A 219 6.41 -1.38 9.62
C PHE A 219 5.40 -0.30 9.24
N LEU A 220 4.15 -0.69 9.26
CA LEU A 220 3.03 0.04 8.73
C LEU A 220 2.03 0.22 9.87
N GLY A 221 2.27 1.28 10.65
CA GLY A 221 1.48 1.57 11.85
C GLY A 221 0.06 2.06 11.55
N ALA A 222 -0.85 1.91 12.52
CA ALA A 222 -2.15 2.57 12.49
C ALA A 222 -2.01 4.11 12.44
N ASN A 223 -3.04 4.84 11.99
CA ASN A 223 -3.07 6.31 11.88
C ASN A 223 -2.18 6.95 10.81
N LYS A 224 -1.71 6.15 9.87
CA LYS A 224 -0.79 6.60 8.85
C LYS A 224 -1.54 6.49 7.50
N PRO A 225 -2.13 7.58 6.93
CA PRO A 225 -2.84 7.58 5.63
C PRO A 225 -1.96 7.24 4.41
N HIS A 226 -0.88 6.52 4.64
CA HIS A 226 0.30 6.49 3.79
C HIS A 226 0.91 5.09 3.70
N ILE A 227 0.08 4.07 3.77
CA ILE A 227 0.48 2.69 3.47
C ILE A 227 -0.17 2.33 2.15
N ILE A 228 0.20 3.10 1.14
CA ILE A 228 -0.19 2.84 -0.23
C ILE A 228 0.70 1.70 -0.71
N LYS A 229 0.35 0.46 -0.34
CA LYS A 229 1.06 -0.71 -0.85
C LYS A 229 0.76 -0.90 -2.32
N SER A 230 1.52 -0.25 -3.17
CA SER A 230 1.72 -0.72 -4.53
C SER A 230 3.10 -1.33 -4.58
N ALA A 231 3.18 -2.63 -4.83
CA ALA A 231 4.44 -3.31 -4.78
C ALA A 231 4.59 -4.23 -5.97
N ILE A 232 5.69 -4.03 -6.67
CA ILE A 232 5.72 -4.28 -8.11
C ILE A 232 6.28 -5.66 -8.45
N GLU A 233 6.87 -6.33 -7.47
CA GLU A 233 7.12 -7.76 -7.40
C GLU A 233 7.38 -8.05 -5.91
N ILE A 234 6.54 -8.87 -5.28
CA ILE A 234 6.55 -9.06 -3.82
C ILE A 234 6.84 -10.50 -3.52
N HIS A 235 8.05 -10.82 -3.08
CA HIS A 235 8.28 -11.99 -2.26
C HIS A 235 8.54 -11.50 -0.84
N CYS A 236 7.53 -11.52 0.03
CA CYS A 236 7.68 -11.03 1.39
C CYS A 236 6.93 -11.89 2.41
N ILE A 237 7.37 -11.79 3.66
CA ILE A 237 6.58 -12.19 4.81
C ILE A 237 5.77 -10.99 5.25
N GLU A 238 4.47 -11.16 5.42
CA GLU A 238 3.58 -10.16 6.01
C GLU A 238 3.04 -10.66 7.35
N CYS A 239 3.10 -9.83 8.37
CA CYS A 239 2.43 -10.06 9.65
C CYS A 239 1.50 -8.88 9.95
N MET A 240 0.25 -9.17 10.24
CA MET A 240 -0.76 -8.15 10.51
C MET A 240 -1.66 -8.55 11.66
N ALA A 241 -2.29 -7.58 12.32
CA ALA A 241 -3.40 -7.87 13.21
C ALA A 241 -4.55 -8.53 12.43
N CYS A 242 -5.36 -9.35 13.11
CA CYS A 242 -6.56 -9.94 12.52
C CYS A 242 -7.63 -8.87 12.27
N SER A 243 -7.56 -8.21 11.10
CA SER A 243 -8.53 -7.21 10.62
C SER A 243 -8.60 -7.21 9.10
N ASP A 244 -9.78 -6.99 8.55
CA ASP A 244 -10.05 -6.83 7.13
C ASP A 244 -10.28 -5.36 6.72
N ASN A 245 -10.13 -4.42 7.66
CA ASN A 245 -10.38 -2.99 7.45
C ASN A 245 -9.38 -2.34 6.49
N THR A 246 -9.88 -1.92 5.31
CA THR A 246 -9.04 -1.39 4.23
C THR A 246 -9.79 -0.31 3.43
N VAL A 247 -9.18 0.86 3.24
CA VAL A 247 -9.60 1.87 2.26
C VAL A 247 -8.71 1.76 1.03
N ARG A 248 -9.29 1.78 -0.17
CA ARG A 248 -8.54 1.75 -1.45
C ARG A 248 -8.57 3.10 -2.14
N ALA A 249 -7.45 3.52 -2.71
CA ALA A 249 -7.24 4.81 -3.35
C ALA A 249 -6.55 4.69 -4.73
N GLY A 250 -6.80 3.59 -5.44
CA GLY A 250 -6.20 3.30 -6.75
C GLY A 250 -5.52 1.93 -6.78
N LEU A 251 -4.83 1.71 -7.89
CA LEU A 251 -4.20 0.46 -8.36
C LEU A 251 -3.65 -0.49 -7.35
#